data_AF-V5IGY1-F1
#
_entry.id   AF-V5IGY1-F1
#
_cell.length_a   1.000
_cell.length_b   1.000
_cell.length_c   1.000
_cell.angle_alpha   90.00
_cell.angle_beta   90.00
_cell.angle_gamma   90.00
#
_symmetry.space_group_name_H-M   'P 1'
#
loop_
_entity.id
_entity.type
_entity.pdbx_description
1 polymer ?
#
loop_
_entity_poly.entity_id
_entity_poly.type
_entity_poly.pdbx_seq_one_letter_code
_entity_poly.pdbx_strand_id
1 'polypeptide(L)'
;NCLLCKKQETIEHVFLDCWDAVFLWDVLQRTLKKDLPLTPHGIRFLPVEEDNTMPLDMIMLIGLHSLWKCRMAVRHADIDVRPAHKYFVEHMCFLKELYRAQQPQPEWWPLLETLASLKDF
;
A
#
# COMPACT_ATOMS: atom_id res chain seq x y z
N ASN A 1 -21.32 -2.40 -0.07
CA ASN A 1 -21.40 -2.27 1.41
C ASN A 1 -20.27 -3.08 1.99
N CYS A 2 -19.42 -2.45 2.80
CA CYS A 2 -18.22 -3.10 3.33
C CYS A 2 -18.60 -4.20 4.31
N LEU A 3 -18.10 -5.41 4.09
CA LEU A 3 -18.38 -6.56 4.95
C LEU A 3 -17.73 -6.45 6.33
N LEU A 4 -16.58 -5.77 6.43
CA LEU A 4 -15.84 -5.57 7.68
C LEU A 4 -16.50 -4.49 8.54
N CYS A 5 -16.77 -3.33 7.96
CA CYS A 5 -17.23 -2.16 8.70
C CYS A 5 -18.76 -2.02 8.77
N LYS A 6 -19.51 -2.85 8.01
CA LYS A 6 -20.99 -2.84 7.93
C LYS A 6 -21.57 -1.46 7.55
N LYS A 7 -20.87 -0.71 6.69
CA LYS A 7 -21.27 0.61 6.19
C LYS A 7 -21.28 0.65 4.67
N GLN A 8 -21.89 1.68 4.10
CA GLN A 8 -21.81 1.94 2.67
C GLN A 8 -20.34 2.13 2.26
N GLU A 9 -19.96 1.51 1.14
CA GLU A 9 -18.64 1.71 0.56
C GLU A 9 -18.63 2.99 -0.26
N THR A 10 -17.70 3.87 0.08
CA THR A 10 -17.27 5.02 -0.72
C THR A 10 -15.78 4.88 -1.02
N ILE A 11 -15.24 5.78 -1.84
CA ILE A 11 -13.80 5.83 -2.12
C ILE A 11 -13.03 6.07 -0.81
N GLU A 12 -13.46 7.05 -0.02
CA GLU A 12 -12.88 7.41 1.27
C GLU A 12 -12.97 6.23 2.24
N HIS A 13 -14.13 5.56 2.31
CA HIS A 13 -14.25 4.39 3.17
C HIS A 13 -13.27 3.29 2.79
N VAL A 14 -13.19 2.93 1.52
CA VAL A 14 -12.34 1.82 1.06
C VAL A 14 -10.87 2.11 1.28
N PHE A 15 -10.43 3.34 1.01
CA PHE A 15 -9.01 3.69 0.98
C PHE A 15 -8.50 4.38 2.23
N LEU A 16 -9.36 4.86 3.13
CA LEU A 16 -8.95 5.58 4.34
C LEU A 16 -9.58 4.98 5.60
N ASP A 17 -10.90 4.81 5.63
CA ASP A 17 -11.62 4.58 6.90
C ASP A 17 -11.86 3.10 7.22
N CYS A 18 -11.70 2.20 6.25
CA CYS A 18 -11.89 0.78 6.48
C CYS A 18 -10.72 0.20 7.27
N TRP A 19 -10.97 -0.80 8.11
CA TRP A 19 -9.94 -1.43 8.94
C TRP A 19 -8.70 -1.86 8.15
N ASP A 20 -8.87 -2.51 6.99
CA ASP A 20 -7.72 -2.90 6.15
C ASP A 20 -6.86 -1.68 5.73
N ALA A 21 -7.49 -0.55 5.43
CA ALA A 21 -6.80 0.68 5.04
C ALA A 21 -6.08 1.27 6.24
N VAL A 22 -6.78 1.44 7.36
CA VAL A 22 -6.21 1.98 8.61
C VAL A 22 -4.97 1.19 9.04
N PHE A 23 -5.06 -0.15 9.06
CA PHE A 23 -3.93 -0.99 9.45
C PHE A 23 -2.78 -0.92 8.47
N LEU A 24 -3.05 -1.02 7.15
CA LEU A 24 -2.00 -0.93 6.14
C LEU A 24 -1.25 0.39 6.23
N TRP A 25 -1.99 1.50 6.33
CA TRP A 25 -1.39 2.83 6.37
C TRP A 25 -0.61 3.10 7.65
N ASP A 26 -1.12 2.68 8.81
CA ASP A 26 -0.42 2.81 10.09
C ASP A 26 0.93 2.05 10.07
N VAL A 27 0.93 0.82 9.55
CA VAL A 27 2.16 0.04 9.39
C VAL A 27 3.12 0.73 8.43
N LEU A 28 2.64 1.20 7.27
CA LEU A 28 3.49 1.88 6.29
C LEU A 28 4.09 3.18 6.86
N GLN A 29 3.31 4.05 7.49
CA GLN A 29 3.83 5.28 8.11
C GLN A 29 4.90 4.98 9.16
N ARG A 30 4.71 3.96 10.00
CA ARG A 30 5.71 3.55 11.00
C ARG A 30 6.97 2.98 10.37
N THR A 31 6.84 2.16 9.34
CA THR A 31 7.99 1.58 8.62
C THR A 31 8.79 2.65 7.89
N LEU A 32 8.11 3.60 7.25
CA LEU A 32 8.73 4.70 6.49
C LEU A 32 9.24 5.83 7.39
N LYS A 33 8.73 5.93 8.62
CA LYS A 33 8.92 7.07 9.53
C LYS A 33 8.55 8.41 8.87
N LYS A 34 7.46 8.40 8.11
CA LYS A 34 6.94 9.55 7.34
C LYS A 34 5.43 9.62 7.51
N ASP A 35 4.90 10.84 7.53
CA ASP A 35 3.47 11.07 7.47
C ASP A 35 3.00 11.09 6.02
N LEU A 36 2.11 10.16 5.68
CA LEU A 36 1.50 10.10 4.36
C LEU A 36 0.28 11.03 4.32
N PRO A 37 -0.02 11.68 3.18
CA PRO A 37 -1.19 12.54 3.05
C PRO A 37 -2.48 11.71 2.95
N LEU A 38 -2.90 11.06 4.03
CA LEU A 38 -4.08 10.20 4.12
C LEU A 38 -5.37 11.01 4.25
N THR A 39 -5.68 11.77 3.21
CA THR A 39 -6.91 12.56 3.07
C THR A 39 -7.57 12.25 1.73
N PRO A 40 -8.87 12.57 1.53
CA PRO A 40 -9.52 12.38 0.23
C PRO A 40 -8.77 13.07 -0.92
N HIS A 41 -8.19 14.24 -0.66
CA HIS A 41 -7.31 14.93 -1.61
C HIS A 41 -6.02 14.14 -1.83
N GLY A 42 -5.35 13.71 -0.75
CA GLY A 42 -4.06 13.06 -0.84
C GLY A 42 -4.07 11.70 -1.53
N ILE A 43 -5.09 10.86 -1.31
CA ILE A 43 -5.22 9.58 -2.06
C ILE A 43 -5.55 9.78 -3.55
N ARG A 44 -6.05 10.97 -3.92
CA ARG A 44 -6.46 11.28 -5.30
C ARG A 44 -5.34 11.90 -6.12
N PHE A 45 -4.53 12.73 -5.49
CA PHE A 45 -3.50 13.52 -6.17
C PHE A 45 -2.07 13.14 -5.78
N LEU A 46 -1.89 12.29 -4.78
CA LEU A 46 -0.58 11.87 -4.24
C LEU A 46 0.40 13.06 -4.10
N PRO A 47 0.03 14.14 -3.36
CA PRO A 47 0.87 15.31 -3.18
C PRO A 47 1.98 15.01 -2.15
N VAL A 48 2.85 14.06 -2.48
CA VAL A 48 4.02 13.72 -1.68
C VAL A 48 5.16 14.66 -2.02
N GLU A 49 6.01 14.96 -1.05
CA GLU A 49 7.21 15.76 -1.29
C GLU A 49 8.17 14.99 -2.21
N GLU A 50 8.67 15.66 -3.24
CA GLU A 50 9.84 15.18 -3.99
C GLU A 50 11.06 15.28 -3.07
N ASP A 51 11.28 14.24 -2.27
CA ASP A 51 12.58 14.00 -1.68
C ASP A 51 13.26 12.88 -2.50
N ASN A 52 14.48 13.14 -3.00
CA ASN A 52 15.25 12.14 -3.77
C ASN A 52 15.60 10.89 -2.95
N THR A 53 15.23 10.89 -1.66
CA THR A 53 15.45 9.82 -0.71
C THR A 53 14.47 8.68 -0.85
N MET A 54 13.24 8.87 -1.38
CA MET A 54 12.27 7.77 -1.47
C MET A 54 11.10 8.06 -2.44
N PRO A 55 10.73 7.10 -3.32
CA PRO A 55 9.55 7.22 -4.18
C PRO A 55 8.25 6.97 -3.40
N LEU A 56 7.86 7.93 -2.56
CA LEU A 56 6.67 7.85 -1.69
C LEU A 56 5.37 7.72 -2.48
N ASP A 57 5.29 8.38 -3.62
CA ASP A 57 4.17 8.32 -4.55
C ASP A 57 3.94 6.89 -5.05
N MET A 58 5.02 6.20 -5.45
CA MET A 58 4.98 4.81 -5.90
C MET A 58 4.52 3.88 -4.77
N ILE A 59 5.04 4.08 -3.56
CA ILE A 59 4.66 3.28 -2.39
C ILE A 59 3.18 3.49 -2.05
N MET A 60 2.70 4.74 -2.04
CA MET A 60 1.29 5.06 -1.82
C MET A 60 0.40 4.47 -2.91
N LEU A 61 0.79 4.58 -4.18
CA LEU A 61 0.04 4.03 -5.30
C LEU A 61 -0.11 2.51 -5.18
N ILE A 62 0.95 1.81 -4.77
CA ILE A 62 0.91 0.36 -4.57
C ILE A 62 0.06 0.00 -3.35
N GLY A 63 0.11 0.80 -2.27
CA GLY A 63 -0.80 0.66 -1.12
C GLY A 63 -2.27 0.76 -1.53
N LEU A 64 -2.62 1.81 -2.28
CA LEU A 64 -3.97 2.01 -2.83
C LEU A 64 -4.39 0.86 -3.75
N HIS A 65 -3.51 0.44 -4.66
CA HIS A 65 -3.78 -0.70 -5.54
C HIS A 65 -4.00 -2.00 -4.77
N SER A 66 -3.26 -2.21 -3.67
CA SER A 66 -3.37 -3.40 -2.83
C SER A 66 -4.69 -3.44 -2.06
N LEU A 67 -5.16 -2.29 -1.56
CA LEU A 67 -6.50 -2.13 -0.97
C LEU A 67 -7.59 -2.41 -2.01
N TRP A 68 -7.44 -1.87 -3.21
CA TRP A 68 -8.36 -2.12 -4.32
C TRP A 68 -8.42 -3.60 -4.70
N LYS A 69 -7.27 -4.28 -4.85
CA LYS A 69 -7.21 -5.72 -5.14
C LYS A 69 -7.91 -6.55 -4.06
N CYS A 70 -7.64 -6.27 -2.78
CA CYS A 70 -8.32 -6.92 -1.66
C CYS A 70 -9.85 -6.80 -1.78
N ARG A 71 -10.35 -5.60 -2.06
CA ARG A 71 -11.80 -5.37 -2.24
C ARG A 71 -12.38 -6.09 -3.45
N MET A 72 -11.68 -6.09 -4.57
CA MET A 72 -12.15 -6.76 -5.78
C MET A 72 -12.15 -8.28 -5.63
N ALA A 73 -11.16 -8.85 -4.96
CA ALA A 73 -11.11 -10.28 -4.67
C ALA A 73 -12.32 -10.72 -3.83
N VAL A 74 -12.66 -9.96 -2.79
CA VAL A 74 -13.88 -10.19 -1.98
C VAL A 74 -15.14 -10.06 -2.84
N ARG A 75 -15.22 -9.02 -3.68
CA ARG A 75 -16.39 -8.75 -4.53
C ARG A 75 -16.62 -9.85 -5.58
N HIS A 76 -15.56 -10.38 -6.16
CA HIS A 76 -15.61 -11.45 -7.16
C HIS A 76 -15.70 -12.85 -6.54
N ALA A 77 -15.66 -12.95 -5.20
CA ALA A 77 -15.63 -14.22 -4.48
C ALA A 77 -14.48 -15.12 -4.96
N ASP A 78 -13.29 -14.52 -5.11
CA ASP A 78 -12.09 -15.24 -5.47
C ASP A 78 -11.80 -16.34 -4.44
N ILE A 79 -11.22 -17.46 -4.88
CA ILE A 79 -10.92 -18.60 -4.00
C ILE A 79 -9.80 -18.28 -3.01
N ASP A 80 -8.86 -17.41 -3.40
CA ASP A 80 -7.68 -17.02 -2.63
C ASP A 80 -7.72 -15.53 -2.29
N VAL A 81 -8.77 -15.11 -1.58
CA VAL A 81 -8.86 -13.75 -1.03
C VAL A 81 -7.78 -13.57 0.02
N ARG A 82 -6.91 -12.57 -0.19
CA ARG A 82 -5.85 -12.21 0.75
C ARG A 82 -6.12 -10.84 1.38
N PRO A 83 -5.66 -10.59 2.61
CA PRO A 83 -5.68 -9.24 3.18
C PRO A 83 -4.77 -8.29 2.38
N ALA A 84 -5.06 -7.00 2.45
CA ALA A 84 -4.42 -5.98 1.62
C ALA A 84 -2.88 -5.97 1.75
N HIS A 85 -2.34 -6.24 2.94
CA HIS A 85 -0.89 -6.26 3.18
C HIS A 85 -0.17 -7.37 2.41
N LYS A 86 -0.81 -8.53 2.21
CA LYS A 86 -0.21 -9.62 1.42
C LYS A 86 -0.06 -9.22 -0.04
N TYR A 87 -1.07 -8.56 -0.61
CA TYR A 87 -0.93 -7.99 -1.96
C TYR A 87 0.18 -6.94 -2.00
N PHE A 88 0.26 -6.07 -0.99
CA PHE A 88 1.31 -5.06 -0.93
C PHE A 88 2.72 -5.68 -0.91
N VAL A 89 2.96 -6.65 -0.02
CA VAL A 89 4.25 -7.37 0.09
C VAL A 89 4.60 -8.08 -1.22
N GLU A 90 3.62 -8.69 -1.89
CA GLU A 90 3.83 -9.33 -3.21
C GLU A 90 4.33 -8.32 -4.25
N HIS A 91 3.73 -7.13 -4.34
CA HIS A 91 4.23 -6.08 -5.24
C HIS A 91 5.63 -5.59 -4.84
N MET A 92 5.92 -5.46 -3.54
CA MET A 92 7.24 -5.06 -3.06
C MET A 92 8.31 -6.09 -3.42
N CYS A 93 8.01 -7.39 -3.30
CA CYS A 93 8.90 -8.46 -3.76
C CYS A 93 9.17 -8.36 -5.27
N PHE A 94 8.13 -8.09 -6.07
CA PHE A 94 8.29 -7.91 -7.51
C PHE A 94 9.16 -6.68 -7.85
N LEU A 95 8.88 -5.53 -7.23
CA LEU A 95 9.69 -4.32 -7.42
C LEU A 95 11.14 -4.54 -7.00
N LYS A 96 11.36 -5.22 -5.88
CA LYS A 96 12.70 -5.60 -5.43
C LYS A 96 13.40 -6.38 -6.54
N GLU A 97 12.86 -7.47 -7.05
CA GLU A 97 13.57 -8.22 -8.11
C GLU A 97 13.78 -7.39 -9.39
N LEU A 98 12.87 -6.47 -9.73
CA LEU A 98 13.04 -5.54 -10.86
C LEU A 98 14.23 -4.59 -10.68
N TYR A 99 14.32 -3.92 -9.53
CA TYR A 99 15.41 -2.98 -9.23
C TYR A 99 16.73 -3.69 -8.93
N ARG A 100 16.69 -4.97 -8.52
CA ARG A 100 17.90 -5.79 -8.30
C ARG A 100 18.75 -5.91 -9.56
N ALA A 101 18.08 -5.98 -10.71
CA ALA A 101 18.71 -6.12 -12.02
C ALA A 101 19.31 -4.80 -12.54
N GLN A 102 18.99 -3.65 -11.93
CA GLN A 102 19.50 -2.34 -12.34
C GLN A 102 20.88 -2.07 -11.73
N GLN A 103 21.76 -1.40 -12.50
CA GLN A 103 23.04 -0.88 -12.00
C GLN A 103 23.21 0.59 -12.42
N PRO A 104 23.48 1.51 -11.46
CA PRO A 104 23.53 1.29 -10.01
C PRO A 104 22.15 1.00 -9.41
N GLN A 105 22.11 0.36 -8.24
CA GLN A 105 20.87 0.20 -7.47
C GLN A 105 20.43 1.56 -6.90
N PRO A 106 19.11 1.79 -6.76
CA PRO A 106 18.61 3.02 -6.16
C PRO A 106 19.02 3.13 -4.68
N GLU A 107 19.27 4.35 -4.19
CA GLU A 107 19.66 4.60 -2.80
C GLU A 107 18.63 4.08 -1.78
N TRP A 108 17.35 4.10 -2.16
CA TRP A 108 16.24 3.59 -1.37
C TRP A 108 16.02 2.07 -1.48
N TRP A 109 16.93 1.34 -2.12
CA TRP A 109 16.87 -0.13 -2.21
C TRP A 109 16.65 -0.85 -0.85
N PRO A 110 17.38 -0.52 0.25
CA PRO A 110 17.19 -1.20 1.54
C PRO A 110 15.77 -1.06 2.10
N LEU A 111 15.06 0.00 1.71
CA LEU A 111 13.68 0.20 2.08
C LEU A 111 12.77 -0.81 1.36
N LEU A 112 12.99 -1.09 0.08
CA LEU A 112 12.25 -2.14 -0.62
C LEU A 112 12.40 -3.49 0.09
N GLU A 113 13.60 -3.81 0.59
CA GLU A 113 13.81 -5.05 1.36
C GLU A 113 13.00 -5.07 2.65
N THR A 114 12.93 -3.92 3.33
CA THR A 114 12.11 -3.75 4.55
C THR A 114 10.63 -3.91 4.25
N LEU A 115 10.14 -3.26 3.18
CA LEU A 115 8.74 -3.32 2.76
C LEU A 115 8.33 -4.71 2.22
N ALA A 116 9.25 -5.42 1.56
CA ALA A 116 9.06 -6.79 1.08
C ALA A 116 9.11 -7.83 2.20
N SER A 117 9.53 -7.46 3.41
CA SER A 117 9.63 -8.34 4.58
C SER A 117 8.69 -7.95 5.72
N LEU A 118 7.68 -7.12 5.43
CA LEU A 118 6.62 -6.80 6.39
C LEU A 118 5.97 -8.08 6.92
N LYS A 119 5.91 -8.18 8.25
CA LYS A 119 5.26 -9.30 8.94
C LYS A 119 3.74 -9.17 8.83
N ASP A 120 3.07 -10.27 9.12
CA ASP A 120 1.62 -10.26 9.28
C ASP A 120 1.23 -9.41 10.50
N PHE A 121 0.14 -8.65 10.35
CA PHE A 121 -0.43 -7.77 11.36
C PHE A 121 -1.96 -7.84 11.33
#